data_AF-X1ND40-F1
#
_entry.id   AF-X1ND40-F1
#
_cell.length_a   1.000
_cell.length_b   1.000
_cell.length_c   1.000
_cell.angle_alpha   90.00
_cell.angle_beta   90.00
_cell.angle_gamma   90.00
#
_symmetry.space_group_name_H-M   'P 1'
#
loop_
_entity.id
_entity.type
_entity.pdbx_description
1 polymer ?
#
loop_
_entity_poly.entity_id
_entity_poly.type
_entity_poly.pdbx_seq_one_letter_code
_entity_poly.pdbx_strand_id
1 'polypeptide(L)'
;MELIDTHCHLSFDDLVADIEAVLTRSRQAGVTGWMTVGTDPQENRKAIELAERFENMYAAVAIHPHDAKTVTTDILKELRELAQHNKVVAIGETGLDYHYNLSLHEDQIRVFAEHLKIAAELNLPVIIHCRKAFDETMEILKQFDQKVGKVVFHCFSGSAEQAKIVLDYGFYISFTGVVTFKNA
;
A
#
# COMPACT_ATOMS: atom_id res chain seq x y z
N MET A 1 8.16 14.38 -19.51
CA MET A 1 6.94 13.94 -18.82
C MET A 1 7.35 13.67 -17.39
N GLU A 2 6.67 14.28 -16.42
CA GLU A 2 6.91 14.01 -15.00
C GLU A 2 6.00 12.86 -14.56
N LEU A 3 6.59 11.85 -13.94
CA LEU A 3 5.91 10.66 -13.45
C LEU A 3 6.11 10.54 -11.94
N ILE A 4 5.10 9.98 -11.27
CA ILE A 4 5.19 9.59 -9.87
C ILE A 4 5.05 8.07 -9.80
N ASP A 5 6.02 7.42 -9.17
CA ASP A 5 5.89 6.02 -8.80
C ASP A 5 5.11 5.92 -7.48
N THR A 6 3.85 5.53 -7.58
CA THR A 6 2.93 5.47 -6.44
C THR A 6 3.11 4.22 -5.58
N HIS A 7 3.99 3.28 -5.95
CA HIS A 7 4.19 2.09 -5.15
C HIS A 7 5.54 1.44 -5.46
N CYS A 8 6.53 1.72 -4.61
CA CYS A 8 7.86 1.14 -4.70
C CYS A 8 8.33 0.66 -3.32
N HIS A 9 9.32 -0.23 -3.27
CA HIS A 9 9.92 -0.72 -2.02
C HIS A 9 11.41 -0.33 -1.97
N LEU A 10 11.67 0.97 -2.03
CA LEU A 10 13.04 1.50 -2.11
C LEU A 10 13.81 1.36 -0.79
N SER A 11 13.11 1.06 0.32
CA SER A 11 13.70 0.76 1.63
C SER A 11 14.37 -0.61 1.72
N PHE A 12 14.15 -1.50 0.75
CA PHE A 12 14.77 -2.83 0.74
C PHE A 12 16.29 -2.74 0.66
N ASP A 13 16.97 -3.60 1.40
CA ASP A 13 18.41 -3.51 1.65
C ASP A 13 19.25 -3.47 0.35
N ASP A 14 18.83 -4.21 -0.68
CA ASP A 14 19.51 -4.23 -1.99
C ASP A 14 19.42 -2.89 -2.74
N LEU A 15 18.32 -2.14 -2.56
CA LEU A 15 18.08 -0.88 -3.25
C LEU A 15 18.56 0.33 -2.45
N VAL A 16 18.37 0.30 -1.13
CA VAL A 16 18.71 1.42 -0.25
C VAL A 16 20.22 1.69 -0.23
N ALA A 17 21.04 0.65 -0.41
CA ALA A 17 22.49 0.75 -0.50
C ALA A 17 22.98 1.59 -1.70
N ASP A 18 22.21 1.63 -2.80
CA ASP A 18 22.52 2.38 -4.03
C ASP A 18 21.42 3.42 -4.37
N ILE A 19 20.71 3.91 -3.35
CA ILE A 19 19.49 4.72 -3.57
C ILE A 19 19.73 5.95 -4.45
N GLU A 20 20.86 6.64 -4.30
CA GLU A 20 21.18 7.84 -5.09
C GLU A 20 21.26 7.52 -6.59
N ALA A 21 21.88 6.40 -6.96
CA ALA A 21 21.98 6.01 -8.35
C ALA A 21 20.64 5.48 -8.87
N VAL A 22 19.86 4.77 -8.05
CA VAL A 22 18.48 4.37 -8.37
C VAL A 22 17.62 5.61 -8.69
N LEU A 23 17.63 6.62 -7.82
CA LEU A 23 16.89 7.86 -8.01
C LEU A 23 17.40 8.68 -9.20
N THR A 24 18.70 8.66 -9.46
CA THR A 24 19.27 9.33 -10.63
C THR A 24 18.75 8.71 -11.93
N ARG A 25 18.77 7.37 -12.02
CA ARG A 25 18.26 6.65 -13.20
C ARG A 25 16.75 6.84 -13.37
N SER A 26 15.97 6.82 -12.27
CA SER A 26 14.53 7.02 -12.34
C SER A 26 14.15 8.44 -12.79
N ARG A 27 14.87 9.47 -12.33
CA ARG A 27 14.72 10.86 -12.81
C ARG A 27 15.06 11.00 -14.30
N GLN A 28 16.12 10.35 -14.77
CA GLN A 28 16.46 10.33 -16.21
C GLN A 28 15.35 9.70 -17.06
N ALA A 29 14.61 8.73 -16.49
CA ALA A 29 13.43 8.12 -17.11
C ALA A 29 12.13 8.94 -16.93
N GLY A 30 12.18 10.08 -16.23
CA GLY A 30 11.04 10.98 -16.01
C GLY A 30 10.27 10.75 -14.69
N VAL A 31 10.67 9.80 -13.85
CA VAL A 31 10.08 9.59 -12.52
C VAL A 31 10.72 10.56 -11.54
N THR A 32 9.95 11.52 -11.02
CA THR A 32 10.45 12.64 -10.20
C THR A 32 9.86 12.67 -8.80
N GLY A 33 8.90 11.79 -8.50
CA GLY A 33 8.35 11.57 -7.17
C GLY A 33 8.11 10.07 -6.90
N TRP A 34 8.17 9.68 -5.64
CA TRP A 34 8.12 8.28 -5.22
C TRP A 34 7.35 8.12 -3.92
N MET A 35 6.59 7.04 -3.81
CA MET A 35 6.01 6.58 -2.55
C MET A 35 6.57 5.20 -2.21
N THR A 36 7.47 5.15 -1.22
CA THR A 36 8.04 3.89 -0.72
C THR A 36 7.11 3.26 0.31
N VAL A 37 6.85 1.97 0.18
CA VAL A 37 5.81 1.27 0.95
C VAL A 37 6.45 0.33 1.95
N GLY A 38 6.14 0.53 3.23
CA GLY A 38 6.47 -0.40 4.31
C GLY A 38 5.39 -1.48 4.46
N THR A 39 5.82 -2.70 4.74
CA THR A 39 4.95 -3.90 4.78
C THR A 39 4.93 -4.58 6.15
N ASP A 40 5.79 -4.18 7.08
CA ASP A 40 5.93 -4.70 8.44
C ASP A 40 6.49 -3.59 9.36
N PRO A 41 6.54 -3.76 10.68
CA PRO A 41 6.97 -2.70 11.61
C PRO A 41 8.40 -2.19 11.34
N GLN A 42 9.32 -3.06 10.93
CA GLN A 42 10.69 -2.67 10.64
C GLN A 42 10.77 -1.91 9.31
N GLU A 43 10.13 -2.43 8.26
CA GLU A 43 10.09 -1.77 6.95
C GLU A 43 9.33 -0.44 6.99
N ASN A 44 8.29 -0.30 7.81
CA ASN A 44 7.59 0.97 8.03
C ASN A 44 8.54 2.06 8.54
N ARG A 45 9.43 1.73 9.48
CA ARG A 45 10.45 2.66 10.00
C ARG A 45 11.47 3.02 8.93
N LYS A 46 12.02 2.02 8.23
CA LYS A 46 12.98 2.26 7.13
C LYS A 46 12.37 3.10 6.01
N ALA A 47 11.10 2.88 5.66
CA ALA A 47 10.38 3.64 4.64
C ALA A 47 10.28 5.13 5.02
N ILE A 48 9.97 5.42 6.29
CA ILE A 48 9.93 6.80 6.80
C ILE A 48 11.33 7.43 6.81
N GLU A 49 12.33 6.73 7.36
CA GLU A 49 13.73 7.21 7.38
C GLU A 49 14.25 7.51 5.96
N LEU A 50 13.88 6.67 4.98
CA LEU A 50 14.22 6.92 3.59
C LEU A 50 13.49 8.14 3.02
N ALA A 51 12.21 8.30 3.34
CA ALA A 51 11.40 9.42 2.87
C ALA A 51 11.85 10.78 3.41
N GLU A 52 12.41 10.83 4.62
CA GLU A 52 12.96 12.05 5.19
C GLU A 52 14.18 12.59 4.42
N ARG A 53 14.93 11.71 3.75
CA ARG A 53 16.17 12.08 3.04
C ARG A 53 15.93 12.89 1.77
N PHE A 54 14.72 12.87 1.22
CA PHE A 54 14.43 13.48 -0.08
C PHE A 54 13.10 14.23 -0.07
N GLU A 55 13.04 15.41 -0.67
CA GLU A 55 11.83 16.25 -0.71
C GLU A 55 10.63 15.52 -1.35
N ASN A 56 10.84 14.94 -2.54
CA ASN A 56 9.81 14.27 -3.35
C ASN A 56 9.66 12.76 -3.05
N MET A 57 10.15 12.30 -1.90
CA MET A 57 9.94 10.93 -1.41
C MET A 57 8.91 10.97 -0.28
N TYR A 58 7.93 10.08 -0.38
CA TYR A 58 6.88 9.88 0.61
C TYR A 58 6.85 8.41 1.04
N ALA A 59 6.18 8.14 2.16
CA ALA A 59 6.01 6.81 2.69
C ALA A 59 4.53 6.40 2.77
N ALA A 60 4.28 5.11 2.62
CA ALA A 60 3.06 4.46 3.09
C ALA A 60 3.45 3.40 4.13
N VAL A 61 2.61 3.23 5.14
CA VAL A 61 2.86 2.28 6.23
C VAL A 61 1.65 1.39 6.46
N ALA A 62 1.89 0.10 6.64
CA ALA A 62 0.89 -0.88 7.06
C ALA A 62 1.58 -2.19 7.48
N ILE A 63 0.76 -3.21 7.74
CA ILE A 63 1.18 -4.61 7.79
C ILE A 63 0.55 -5.35 6.61
N HIS A 64 1.37 -6.01 5.81
CA HIS A 64 0.93 -6.77 4.64
C HIS A 64 0.08 -7.98 5.08
N PRO A 65 -0.92 -8.42 4.29
CA PRO A 65 -1.77 -9.57 4.64
C PRO A 65 -1.01 -10.86 4.97
N HIS A 66 0.19 -11.04 4.41
CA HIS A 66 1.01 -12.22 4.70
C HIS A 66 1.43 -12.29 6.17
N ASP A 67 1.60 -11.15 6.82
CA ASP A 67 2.07 -11.02 8.20
C ASP A 67 0.97 -10.72 9.22
N ALA A 68 -0.31 -10.73 8.79
CA ALA A 68 -1.46 -10.40 9.62
C ALA A 68 -1.55 -11.21 10.93
N LYS A 69 -1.12 -12.48 10.92
CA LYS A 69 -1.06 -13.35 12.11
C LYS A 69 -0.14 -12.83 13.23
N THR A 70 0.80 -11.94 12.91
CA THR A 70 1.77 -11.39 13.87
C THR A 70 1.26 -10.12 14.55
N VAL A 71 0.16 -9.55 14.07
CA VAL A 71 -0.32 -8.22 14.48
C VAL A 71 -0.96 -8.25 15.86
N THR A 72 -0.30 -7.56 16.80
CA THR A 72 -0.77 -7.31 18.16
C THR A 72 -1.33 -5.89 18.31
N THR A 73 -1.97 -5.62 19.45
CA THR A 73 -2.44 -4.27 19.79
C THR A 73 -1.30 -3.25 19.86
N ASP A 74 -0.11 -3.66 20.32
CA ASP A 74 1.05 -2.77 20.41
C ASP A 74 1.57 -2.39 19.01
N ILE A 75 1.59 -3.34 18.07
CA ILE A 75 1.96 -3.07 16.67
C ILE A 75 0.96 -2.10 16.04
N LEU A 76 -0.34 -2.26 16.28
CA LEU A 76 -1.37 -1.33 15.77
C LEU A 76 -1.24 0.07 16.39
N LYS A 77 -0.83 0.16 17.65
CA LYS A 77 -0.58 1.43 18.32
C LYS A 77 0.63 2.13 17.69
N GLU A 78 1.73 1.41 17.51
CA GLU A 78 2.93 1.92 16.84
C GLU A 78 2.61 2.37 15.41
N LEU A 79 1.87 1.58 14.64
CA LEU A 79 1.47 1.95 13.28
C LEU A 79 0.68 3.26 13.25
N ARG A 80 -0.25 3.45 14.20
CA ARG A 80 -1.02 4.70 14.32
C ARG A 80 -0.13 5.91 14.67
N GLU A 81 0.93 5.70 15.46
CA GLU A 81 1.92 6.75 15.74
C GLU A 81 2.74 7.09 14.49
N LEU A 82 3.24 6.07 13.77
CA LEU A 82 3.98 6.26 12.52
C LEU A 82 3.13 6.92 11.42
N ALA A 83 1.85 6.58 11.34
CA ALA A 83 0.93 7.12 10.34
C ALA A 83 0.69 8.63 10.46
N GLN A 84 1.01 9.24 11.60
CA GLN A 84 0.90 10.70 11.81
C GLN A 84 2.16 11.46 11.35
N HIS A 85 3.20 10.75 10.89
CA HIS A 85 4.43 11.36 10.42
C HIS A 85 4.19 12.17 9.14
N ASN A 86 4.84 13.34 9.00
CA ASN A 86 4.61 14.27 7.88
C ASN A 86 4.96 13.71 6.50
N LYS A 87 5.84 12.70 6.44
CA LYS A 87 6.21 11.98 5.22
C LYS A 87 5.29 10.82 4.89
N VAL A 88 4.42 10.40 5.81
CA VAL A 88 3.47 9.33 5.57
C VAL A 88 2.21 9.92 4.94
N VAL A 89 1.85 9.41 3.76
CA VAL A 89 0.73 9.94 2.96
C VAL A 89 -0.36 8.91 2.66
N ALA A 90 -0.20 7.67 3.11
CA ALA A 90 -1.19 6.62 2.95
C ALA A 90 -1.00 5.48 3.98
N ILE A 91 -2.09 4.75 4.23
CA ILE A 91 -2.05 3.46 4.90
C ILE A 91 -1.97 2.37 3.83
N GLY A 92 -0.91 1.57 3.86
CA GLY A 92 -0.73 0.46 2.95
C GLY A 92 0.74 0.06 2.81
N GLU A 93 1.04 -1.10 2.26
CA GLU A 93 0.06 -1.98 1.59
C GLU A 93 -0.73 -2.86 2.57
N THR A 94 -2.05 -2.88 2.44
CA THR A 94 -2.95 -3.71 3.25
C THR A 94 -4.05 -4.33 2.40
N GLY A 95 -4.72 -5.37 2.87
CA GLY A 95 -5.82 -5.99 2.17
C GLY A 95 -5.82 -7.49 2.39
N LEU A 96 -6.12 -8.26 1.35
CA LEU A 96 -6.33 -9.71 1.43
C LEU A 96 -5.57 -10.46 0.31
N ASP A 97 -4.89 -11.54 0.69
CA ASP A 97 -4.22 -12.47 -0.22
C ASP A 97 -4.64 -13.93 0.05
N TYR A 98 -5.59 -14.41 -0.74
CA TYR A 98 -6.08 -15.79 -0.68
C TYR A 98 -5.38 -16.70 -1.67
N HIS A 99 -4.39 -16.18 -2.41
CA HIS A 99 -3.59 -17.00 -3.27
C HIS A 99 -2.48 -17.72 -2.50
N TYR A 100 -1.69 -16.98 -1.73
CA TYR A 100 -0.61 -17.55 -0.91
C TYR A 100 -1.08 -17.97 0.47
N ASN A 101 -2.05 -17.23 1.03
CA ASN A 101 -2.72 -17.57 2.29
C ASN A 101 -1.75 -17.84 3.47
N LEU A 102 -0.74 -16.96 3.63
CA LEU A 102 0.31 -17.11 4.65
C LEU A 102 -0.12 -16.72 6.07
N SER A 103 -1.27 -16.06 6.20
CA SER A 103 -2.00 -15.79 7.43
C SER A 103 -3.46 -16.23 7.25
N LEU A 104 -4.11 -16.65 8.34
CA LEU A 104 -5.52 -17.07 8.29
C LEU A 104 -6.41 -15.94 7.78
N HIS A 105 -7.49 -16.27 7.07
CA HIS A 105 -8.40 -15.25 6.52
C HIS A 105 -8.93 -14.33 7.62
N GLU A 106 -9.29 -14.88 8.78
CA GLU A 106 -9.77 -14.10 9.92
C GLU A 106 -8.75 -13.06 10.43
N ASP A 107 -7.46 -13.40 10.42
CA ASP A 107 -6.38 -12.46 10.76
C ASP A 107 -6.24 -11.38 9.70
N GLN A 108 -6.25 -11.76 8.42
CA GLN A 108 -6.16 -10.79 7.32
C GLN A 108 -7.33 -9.79 7.36
N ILE A 109 -8.56 -10.29 7.54
CA ILE A 109 -9.78 -9.47 7.64
C ILE A 109 -9.71 -8.54 8.85
N ARG A 110 -9.34 -9.08 10.02
CA ARG A 110 -9.20 -8.28 11.25
C ARG A 110 -8.20 -7.14 11.06
N VAL A 111 -7.00 -7.46 10.57
CA VAL A 111 -5.92 -6.49 10.38
C VAL A 111 -6.28 -5.46 9.31
N PHE A 112 -6.90 -5.89 8.21
CA PHE A 112 -7.37 -4.99 7.17
C PHE A 112 -8.41 -3.99 7.72
N ALA A 113 -9.38 -4.47 8.50
CA ALA A 113 -10.37 -3.60 9.14
C ALA A 113 -9.73 -2.61 10.13
N GLU A 114 -8.72 -3.02 10.91
CA GLU A 114 -8.00 -2.11 11.81
C GLU A 114 -7.22 -1.03 11.04
N HIS A 115 -6.58 -1.38 9.92
CA HIS A 115 -5.93 -0.39 9.06
C HIS A 115 -6.93 0.61 8.46
N LEU A 116 -8.11 0.16 8.04
CA LEU A 116 -9.17 1.04 7.56
C LEU A 116 -9.69 1.99 8.66
N LYS A 117 -9.76 1.53 9.91
CA LYS A 117 -10.08 2.41 11.06
C LYS A 117 -9.02 3.49 11.25
N ILE A 118 -7.73 3.13 11.23
CA ILE A 118 -6.63 4.09 11.34
C ILE A 118 -6.68 5.11 10.18
N ALA A 119 -6.87 4.62 8.96
CA ALA A 119 -6.99 5.48 7.78
C ALA A 119 -8.18 6.46 7.89
N ALA A 120 -9.32 5.99 8.40
CA ALA A 120 -10.49 6.84 8.62
C ALA A 120 -10.26 7.89 9.72
N GLU A 121 -9.68 7.48 10.84
CA GLU A 121 -9.34 8.38 11.96
C GLU A 121 -8.39 9.51 11.53
N LEU A 122 -7.42 9.19 10.66
CA LEU A 122 -6.39 10.13 10.20
C LEU A 122 -6.71 10.77 8.84
N ASN A 123 -7.86 10.45 8.24
CA ASN A 123 -8.25 10.88 6.89
C ASN A 123 -7.17 10.59 5.82
N LEU A 124 -6.52 9.43 5.91
CA LEU A 124 -5.49 9.00 4.99
C LEU A 124 -6.07 8.16 3.83
N PRO A 125 -5.49 8.26 2.62
CA PRO A 125 -5.69 7.30 1.56
C PRO A 125 -5.27 5.87 1.96
N VAL A 126 -5.80 4.87 1.25
CA VAL A 126 -5.51 3.45 1.47
C VAL A 126 -5.01 2.79 0.19
N ILE A 127 -3.92 2.03 0.30
CA ILE A 127 -3.34 1.22 -0.78
C ILE A 127 -3.68 -0.25 -0.52
N ILE A 128 -4.45 -0.83 -1.44
CA ILE A 128 -5.05 -2.15 -1.31
C ILE A 128 -4.28 -3.21 -2.10
N HIS A 129 -3.75 -4.20 -1.39
CA HIS A 129 -3.41 -5.52 -1.94
C HIS A 129 -4.67 -6.36 -2.04
N CYS A 130 -5.00 -6.83 -3.24
CA CYS A 130 -6.13 -7.75 -3.39
C CYS A 130 -5.77 -8.86 -4.35
N ARG A 131 -5.67 -10.10 -3.84
CA ARG A 131 -5.37 -11.27 -4.67
C ARG A 131 -6.31 -12.42 -4.35
N LYS A 132 -7.11 -12.80 -5.36
CA LYS A 132 -8.18 -13.83 -5.24
C LYS A 132 -9.16 -13.59 -4.08
N ALA A 133 -9.36 -12.33 -3.69
CA ALA A 133 -10.13 -11.93 -2.51
C ALA A 133 -11.03 -10.71 -2.78
N PHE A 134 -11.40 -10.47 -4.05
CA PHE A 134 -12.06 -9.24 -4.49
C PHE A 134 -13.37 -8.97 -3.78
N ASP A 135 -14.29 -9.96 -3.75
CA ASP A 135 -15.63 -9.77 -3.20
C ASP A 135 -15.59 -9.40 -1.72
N GLU A 136 -14.76 -10.09 -0.93
CA GLU A 136 -14.60 -9.83 0.49
C GLU A 136 -13.87 -8.52 0.78
N THR A 137 -12.88 -8.17 -0.05
CA THR A 137 -12.21 -6.86 0.03
C THR A 137 -13.23 -5.73 -0.18
N MET A 138 -14.10 -5.85 -1.19
CA MET A 138 -15.14 -4.87 -1.47
C MET A 138 -16.21 -4.83 -0.38
N GLU A 139 -16.61 -5.98 0.19
CA GLU A 139 -17.56 -6.04 1.30
C GLU A 139 -17.04 -5.29 2.52
N ILE A 140 -15.78 -5.50 2.89
CA ILE A 140 -15.14 -4.79 4.01
C ILE A 140 -15.06 -3.29 3.70
N LEU A 141 -14.58 -2.90 2.52
CA LEU A 141 -14.47 -1.47 2.14
C LEU A 141 -15.81 -0.73 2.21
N LYS A 142 -16.92 -1.37 1.85
CA LYS A 142 -18.28 -0.78 1.94
C LYS A 142 -18.70 -0.47 3.38
N GLN A 143 -18.17 -1.16 4.38
CA GLN A 143 -18.45 -0.84 5.80
C GLN A 143 -17.77 0.46 6.24
N PHE A 144 -16.74 0.87 5.50
CA PHE A 144 -15.98 2.10 5.66
C PHE A 144 -16.33 3.16 4.61
N ASP A 145 -17.48 3.02 3.95
CA ASP A 145 -17.92 3.94 2.91
C ASP A 145 -17.88 5.39 3.38
N GLN A 146 -17.24 6.26 2.61
CA GLN A 146 -17.03 7.67 2.90
C GLN A 146 -16.31 7.99 4.23
N LYS A 147 -15.72 6.99 4.90
CA LYS A 147 -14.97 7.18 6.16
C LYS A 147 -13.47 7.27 5.95
N VAL A 148 -12.95 6.63 4.90
CA VAL A 148 -11.53 6.68 4.53
C VAL A 148 -11.28 7.72 3.43
N GLY A 149 -10.01 8.10 3.25
CA GLY A 149 -9.60 8.94 2.13
C GLY A 149 -9.75 8.23 0.77
N LYS A 150 -8.87 8.56 -0.19
CA LYS A 150 -8.88 7.87 -1.49
C LYS A 150 -8.42 6.41 -1.35
N VAL A 151 -9.02 5.50 -2.11
CA VAL A 151 -8.62 4.09 -2.13
C VAL A 151 -8.02 3.75 -3.48
N VAL A 152 -6.88 3.07 -3.48
CA VAL A 152 -6.20 2.57 -4.68
C VAL A 152 -6.03 1.07 -4.57
N PHE A 153 -6.55 0.31 -5.53
CA PHE A 153 -6.19 -1.10 -5.72
C PHE A 153 -4.84 -1.17 -6.43
N HIS A 154 -3.80 -1.52 -5.68
CA HIS A 154 -2.46 -1.66 -6.20
C HIS A 154 -2.34 -2.91 -7.08
N CYS A 155 -1.52 -2.82 -8.13
CA CYS A 155 -1.20 -3.95 -9.02
C CYS A 155 -2.46 -4.72 -9.44
N PHE A 156 -3.44 -3.97 -9.93
CA PHE A 156 -4.75 -4.53 -10.25
C PHE A 156 -4.62 -5.60 -11.34
N SER A 157 -5.04 -6.82 -11.01
CA SER A 157 -5.00 -8.01 -11.87
C SER A 157 -6.36 -8.70 -11.95
N GLY A 158 -7.44 -7.96 -11.64
CA GLY A 158 -8.81 -8.42 -11.74
C GLY A 158 -9.37 -8.32 -13.16
N SER A 159 -10.63 -8.76 -13.33
CA SER A 159 -11.33 -8.67 -14.61
C SER A 159 -11.79 -7.23 -14.94
N ALA A 160 -12.20 -6.99 -16.19
CA ALA A 160 -12.76 -5.71 -16.60
C ALA A 160 -14.04 -5.35 -15.82
N GLU A 161 -14.84 -6.35 -15.46
CA GLU A 161 -16.04 -6.19 -14.63
C GLU A 161 -15.67 -5.75 -13.21
N GLN A 162 -14.64 -6.37 -12.62
CA GLN A 162 -14.13 -5.97 -11.32
C GLN A 162 -13.56 -4.54 -11.36
N ALA A 163 -12.81 -4.19 -12.41
CA ALA A 163 -12.29 -2.85 -12.61
C ALA A 163 -13.43 -1.83 -12.67
N LYS A 164 -14.49 -2.13 -13.42
CA LYS A 164 -15.68 -1.27 -13.50
C LYS A 164 -16.33 -1.08 -12.13
N ILE A 165 -16.46 -2.13 -11.32
CA ILE A 165 -17.01 -2.03 -9.96
C ILE A 165 -16.17 -1.09 -9.09
N VAL A 166 -14.85 -1.23 -9.11
CA VAL A 166 -13.93 -0.38 -8.34
C VAL A 166 -14.06 1.09 -8.77
N LEU A 167 -14.08 1.35 -10.08
CA LEU A 167 -14.17 2.71 -10.63
C LEU A 167 -15.55 3.35 -10.38
N ASP A 168 -16.65 2.60 -10.53
CA ASP A 168 -18.01 3.08 -10.26
C ASP A 168 -18.19 3.47 -8.79
N TYR A 169 -17.44 2.84 -7.88
CA TYR A 169 -17.41 3.20 -6.45
C TYR A 169 -16.57 4.46 -6.18
N GLY A 170 -15.83 4.97 -7.16
CA GLY A 170 -14.97 6.14 -7.02
C GLY A 170 -13.56 5.83 -6.48
N PHE A 171 -13.16 4.56 -6.49
CA PHE A 171 -11.81 4.12 -6.17
C PHE A 171 -10.92 4.13 -7.42
N TYR A 172 -9.61 4.01 -7.20
CA TYR A 172 -8.61 3.97 -8.26
C TYR A 172 -8.05 2.55 -8.40
N ILE A 173 -7.55 2.26 -9.60
CA ILE A 173 -6.74 1.06 -9.88
C ILE A 173 -5.37 1.53 -10.35
N SER A 174 -4.32 0.78 -10.02
CA SER A 174 -2.99 1.00 -10.58
C SER A 174 -2.51 -0.21 -11.36
N PHE A 175 -1.67 0.06 -12.35
CA PHE A 175 -1.02 -0.95 -13.17
C PHE A 175 0.49 -0.89 -12.93
N THR A 176 1.11 -2.06 -12.90
CA THR A 176 2.56 -2.22 -12.79
C THR A 176 3.11 -2.78 -14.10
N GLY A 177 4.42 -3.08 -14.14
CA GLY A 177 5.03 -3.76 -15.28
C GLY A 177 4.38 -5.10 -15.65
N VAL A 178 3.60 -5.71 -14.75
CA VAL A 178 2.84 -6.94 -15.01
C VAL A 178 1.95 -6.81 -16.24
N VAL A 179 1.40 -5.62 -16.54
CA VAL A 179 0.55 -5.39 -17.73
C VAL A 179 1.26 -5.71 -19.06
N THR A 180 2.59 -5.75 -19.06
CA THR A 180 3.40 -6.09 -20.24
C THR A 180 3.59 -7.59 -20.44
N PHE A 181 3.18 -8.43 -19.48
CA PHE A 181 3.28 -9.88 -19.57
C PHE A 181 2.12 -10.45 -20.37
N LYS A 182 2.40 -11.46 -21.20
CA LYS A 182 1.39 -12.09 -22.07
C LYS A 182 0.23 -12.77 -21.33
N ASN A 183 0.44 -13.11 -20.07
CA ASN A 183 -0.50 -13.87 -19.24
C ASN A 183 -1.07 -13.01 -18.09
N ALA A 184 -0.94 -11.68 -18.19
CA ALA A 184 -1.52 -10.73 -17.25
C ALA A 184 -3.01 -10.52 -17.51
#